data_AF-A0A643F6Y4-F1
#
_entry.id   AF-A0A643F6Y4-F1
#
_cell.length_a   1.000
_cell.length_b   1.000
_cell.length_c   1.000
_cell.angle_alpha   90.00
_cell.angle_beta   90.00
_cell.angle_gamma   90.00
#
_symmetry.space_group_name_H-M   'P 1'
#
loop_
_entity.id
_entity.type
_entity.pdbx_description
1 polymer ?
#
loop_
_entity_poly.entity_id
_entity_poly.type
_entity_poly.pdbx_seq_one_letter_code
_entity_poly.pdbx_strand_id
1 'polypeptide(L)'
;MSLVAARVLALEAAFRRIAATRMAGLPLLQPGLAVQAVGFEPEPEDAGLAWGVLITPWFMNLLRLPLMAENAQRLPEPGVAADWTVGGHAVGCLGAEETLLGPGPLARYALCSLHSPMHHFADQVSALAAAHEVLQLLRPAAAQPLSTAAPVGAPPPSRRGFLFGRGQSPGTP
;
A
#
# COMPACT_ATOMS: atom_id res chain seq x y z
N MET A 1 -17.42 -14.68 1.22
CA MET A 1 -16.86 -13.38 0.81
C MET A 1 -16.39 -12.66 2.06
N SER A 2 -15.16 -12.11 2.11
CA SER A 2 -14.67 -11.38 3.29
C SER A 2 -15.38 -10.04 3.44
N LEU A 3 -15.39 -9.46 4.65
CA LEU A 3 -15.96 -8.13 4.89
C LEU A 3 -15.26 -7.06 4.02
N VAL A 4 -13.93 -7.13 3.92
CA VAL A 4 -13.15 -6.24 3.03
C VAL A 4 -13.65 -6.34 1.59
N ALA A 5 -13.80 -7.55 1.04
CA ALA A 5 -14.28 -7.74 -0.32
C ALA A 5 -15.70 -7.17 -0.51
N ALA A 6 -16.59 -7.34 0.47
CA ALA A 6 -17.93 -6.76 0.43
C ALA A 6 -17.90 -5.22 0.38
N ARG A 7 -17.05 -4.59 1.20
CA ARG A 7 -16.89 -3.14 1.25
C ARG A 7 -16.25 -2.59 -0.02
N VAL A 8 -15.26 -3.28 -0.57
CA VAL A 8 -14.62 -2.93 -1.84
C VAL A 8 -15.61 -2.98 -3.00
N LEU A 9 -16.44 -4.03 -3.10
CA LEU A 9 -17.46 -4.12 -4.13
C LEU A 9 -18.48 -2.97 -4.03
N ALA A 10 -18.91 -2.63 -2.80
CA ALA A 10 -19.80 -1.50 -2.57
C ALA A 10 -19.15 -0.16 -2.96
N LEU A 11 -17.86 0.02 -2.64
CA LEU A 11 -17.09 1.20 -3.02
C LEU A 11 -17.02 1.36 -4.54
N GLU A 12 -16.61 0.31 -5.26
CA GLU A 12 -16.53 0.38 -6.72
C GLU A 12 -17.91 0.61 -7.35
N ALA A 13 -18.95 -0.05 -6.86
CA ALA A 13 -20.32 0.15 -7.36
C ALA A 13 -20.78 1.60 -7.16
N ALA A 14 -20.55 2.16 -5.97
CA ALA A 14 -20.90 3.55 -5.65
C ALA A 14 -20.17 4.54 -6.58
N PHE A 15 -18.86 4.41 -6.72
CA PHE A 15 -18.08 5.33 -7.54
C PHE A 15 -18.29 5.13 -9.04
N ARG A 16 -18.59 3.92 -9.52
CA ARG A 16 -19.04 3.69 -10.90
C ARG A 16 -20.38 4.38 -11.16
N ARG A 17 -21.31 4.34 -10.20
CA ARG A 17 -22.58 5.06 -10.31
C ARG A 17 -22.36 6.57 -10.34
N ILE A 18 -21.45 7.11 -9.53
CA ILE A 18 -21.05 8.53 -9.54
C ILE A 18 -20.47 8.91 -10.91
N ALA A 19 -19.57 8.10 -11.44
CA ALA A 19 -18.96 8.28 -12.76
C ALA A 19 -20.03 8.36 -13.87
N ALA A 20 -21.02 7.46 -13.83
CA ALA A 20 -22.09 7.40 -14.82
C ALA A 20 -23.22 8.43 -14.61
N THR A 21 -23.19 9.22 -13.53
CA THR A 21 -24.25 10.19 -13.21
C THR A 21 -23.67 11.57 -12.93
N ARG A 22 -23.32 11.84 -11.66
CA ARG A 22 -22.88 13.15 -11.17
C ARG A 22 -21.65 13.69 -11.91
N MET A 23 -20.77 12.80 -12.36
CA MET A 23 -19.54 13.18 -13.05
C MET A 23 -19.63 13.09 -14.57
N ALA A 24 -20.71 12.52 -15.11
CA ALA A 24 -20.82 12.24 -16.54
C ALA A 24 -20.72 13.53 -17.38
N GLY A 25 -19.85 13.51 -18.39
CA GLY A 25 -19.67 14.65 -19.31
C GLY A 25 -18.84 15.81 -18.75
N LEU A 26 -18.34 15.74 -17.51
CA LEU A 26 -17.44 16.77 -16.99
C LEU A 26 -16.07 16.70 -17.69
N PRO A 27 -15.49 17.85 -18.09
CA PRO A 27 -14.22 17.90 -18.84
C PRO A 27 -13.01 17.41 -18.03
N LEU A 28 -13.18 17.30 -16.71
CA LEU A 28 -12.13 16.86 -15.80
C LEU A 28 -11.90 15.34 -15.82
N LEU A 29 -12.79 14.55 -16.44
CA LEU A 29 -12.63 13.11 -16.53
C LEU A 29 -11.53 12.71 -17.52
N GLN A 30 -10.67 11.78 -17.11
CA GLN A 30 -9.76 11.04 -17.98
C GLN A 30 -10.53 9.82 -18.55
N PRO A 31 -10.91 9.80 -19.84
CA PRO A 31 -11.85 8.78 -20.37
C PRO A 31 -11.27 7.36 -20.50
N GLY A 32 -9.95 7.22 -20.50
CA GLY A 32 -9.24 5.94 -20.51
C GLY A 32 -9.04 5.30 -19.14
N LEU A 33 -9.50 5.96 -18.05
CA LEU A 33 -9.49 5.40 -16.71
C LEU A 33 -10.85 4.87 -16.30
N ALA A 34 -10.83 3.87 -15.42
CA ALA A 34 -12.02 3.30 -14.81
C ALA A 34 -11.95 3.39 -13.29
N VAL A 35 -13.12 3.27 -12.65
CA VAL A 35 -13.19 3.14 -11.19
C VAL A 35 -12.66 1.78 -10.78
N GLN A 36 -11.60 1.78 -9.97
CA GLN A 36 -10.96 0.56 -9.48
C GLN A 36 -10.39 0.76 -8.07
N ALA A 37 -10.74 -0.16 -7.18
CA ALA A 37 -10.16 -0.25 -5.85
C ALA A 37 -8.93 -1.16 -5.87
N VAL A 38 -7.84 -0.73 -5.22
CA VAL A 38 -6.53 -1.38 -5.30
C VAL A 38 -6.00 -1.61 -3.89
N GLY A 39 -5.62 -2.86 -3.59
CA GLY A 39 -4.92 -3.22 -2.34
C GLY A 39 -5.67 -2.83 -1.07
N PHE A 40 -6.97 -3.11 -1.00
CA PHE A 40 -7.69 -2.94 0.27
C PHE A 40 -7.37 -4.09 1.22
N GLU A 41 -6.81 -3.78 2.38
CA GLU A 41 -6.49 -4.72 3.45
C GLU A 41 -6.93 -4.16 4.81
N PRO A 42 -7.27 -5.03 5.78
CA PRO A 42 -7.54 -4.60 7.15
C PRO A 42 -6.32 -3.89 7.74
N GLU A 43 -6.54 -2.94 8.63
CA GLU A 43 -5.43 -2.30 9.32
C GLU A 43 -4.81 -3.22 10.36
N PRO A 44 -3.47 -3.27 10.45
CA PRO A 44 -2.79 -4.03 11.48
C PRO A 44 -3.17 -3.59 12.90
N GLU A 45 -3.33 -2.28 13.10
CA GLU A 45 -3.64 -1.68 14.41
C GLU A 45 -5.15 -1.61 14.68
N ASP A 46 -5.99 -1.69 13.65
CA ASP A 46 -7.45 -1.65 13.75
C ASP A 46 -8.12 -2.59 12.76
N ALA A 47 -8.31 -3.85 13.18
CA ALA A 47 -8.94 -4.88 12.34
C ALA A 47 -10.39 -4.56 11.92
N GLY A 48 -11.02 -3.51 12.46
CA GLY A 48 -12.35 -3.05 12.07
C GLY A 48 -12.36 -2.03 10.92
N LEU A 49 -11.18 -1.53 10.52
CA LEU A 49 -11.00 -0.64 9.38
C LEU A 49 -10.20 -1.35 8.29
N ALA A 50 -10.42 -0.96 7.05
CA ALA A 50 -9.60 -1.38 5.93
C ALA A 50 -9.24 -0.19 5.06
N TRP A 51 -8.07 -0.24 4.45
CA TRP A 51 -7.61 0.83 3.59
C TRP A 51 -6.92 0.32 2.35
N GLY A 52 -6.95 1.16 1.33
CA GLY A 52 -6.36 0.92 0.02
C GLY A 52 -6.46 2.18 -0.84
N VAL A 53 -6.16 2.04 -2.13
CA VAL A 53 -6.24 3.15 -3.09
C VAL A 53 -7.49 3.02 -3.93
N LEU A 54 -8.22 4.11 -4.12
CA LEU A 54 -9.30 4.22 -5.10
C LEU A 54 -8.84 5.07 -6.29
N ILE A 55 -8.86 4.46 -7.47
CA ILE A 55 -8.69 5.13 -8.75
C ILE A 55 -10.07 5.48 -9.30
N THR A 56 -10.22 6.69 -9.81
CA THR A 56 -11.38 7.14 -10.59
C THR A 56 -10.88 7.93 -11.80
N PRO A 57 -11.73 8.23 -12.80
CA PRO A 57 -11.37 9.14 -13.88
C PRO A 57 -11.00 10.57 -13.45
N TRP A 58 -11.23 10.98 -12.19
CA TRP A 58 -11.03 12.36 -11.73
C TRP A 58 -10.07 12.52 -10.55
N PHE A 59 -9.86 11.48 -9.75
CA PHE A 59 -8.86 11.45 -8.69
C PHE A 59 -8.27 10.05 -8.50
N MET A 60 -7.14 10.01 -7.81
CA MET A 60 -6.64 8.86 -7.06
C MET A 60 -6.49 9.26 -5.59
N ASN A 61 -7.15 8.52 -4.69
CA ASN A 61 -7.12 8.80 -3.26
C ASN A 61 -6.74 7.53 -2.48
N LEU A 62 -6.00 7.73 -1.39
CA LEU A 62 -5.91 6.75 -0.32
C LEU A 62 -7.22 6.80 0.48
N LEU A 63 -7.89 5.67 0.66
CA LEU A 63 -9.15 5.61 1.40
C LEU A 63 -9.06 4.69 2.61
N ARG A 64 -9.75 5.07 3.68
CA ARG A 64 -9.97 4.26 4.88
C ARG A 64 -11.48 4.04 5.07
N LEU A 65 -11.88 2.77 5.15
CA LEU A 65 -13.27 2.33 5.20
C LEU A 65 -13.55 1.60 6.52
N PRO A 66 -14.77 1.75 7.09
CA PRO A 66 -15.22 0.87 8.14
C PRO A 66 -15.67 -0.48 7.56
N LEU A 67 -15.26 -1.58 8.20
CA LEU A 67 -15.71 -2.92 7.85
C LEU A 67 -17.08 -3.25 8.45
N MET A 68 -17.40 -2.66 9.61
CA MET A 68 -18.70 -2.75 10.26
C MET A 68 -19.17 -1.36 10.74
N ALA A 69 -20.46 -1.20 10.98
CA ALA A 69 -21.06 0.12 11.26
C ALA A 69 -20.49 0.75 12.54
N GLU A 70 -20.21 -0.05 13.56
CA GLU A 70 -19.59 0.32 14.82
C GLU A 70 -18.11 0.71 14.70
N ASN A 71 -17.49 0.57 13.53
CA ASN A 71 -16.14 1.08 13.29
C ASN A 71 -16.15 2.49 12.69
N ALA A 72 -17.30 2.96 12.21
CA ALA A 72 -17.40 4.26 11.55
C ALA A 72 -17.05 5.41 12.50
N GLN A 73 -17.34 5.34 13.81
CA GLN A 73 -16.96 6.39 14.79
C GLN A 73 -15.46 6.61 14.98
N ARG A 74 -14.64 5.74 14.39
CA ARG A 74 -13.18 5.87 14.40
C ARG A 74 -12.65 6.70 13.24
N LEU A 75 -13.51 7.00 12.26
CA LEU A 75 -13.19 7.87 11.15
C LEU A 75 -13.59 9.31 11.48
N PRO A 76 -12.88 10.31 10.93
CA PRO A 76 -13.27 11.71 11.07
C PRO A 76 -14.68 11.95 10.54
N GLU A 77 -15.38 12.90 11.15
CA GLU A 77 -16.69 13.34 10.68
C GLU A 77 -16.60 13.98 9.28
N PRO A 78 -17.67 13.94 8.46
CA PRO A 78 -17.67 14.54 7.14
C PRO A 78 -17.24 16.01 7.15
N GLY A 79 -16.26 16.36 6.31
CA GLY A 79 -15.70 17.70 6.23
C GLY A 79 -14.66 18.04 7.30
N VAL A 80 -14.39 17.13 8.24
CA VAL A 80 -13.35 17.33 9.26
C VAL A 80 -12.02 16.78 8.74
N ALA A 81 -10.99 17.63 8.76
CA ALA A 81 -9.63 17.23 8.45
C ALA A 81 -9.01 16.43 9.59
N ALA A 82 -8.24 15.40 9.26
CA ALA A 82 -7.50 14.59 10.21
C ALA A 82 -6.21 14.08 9.58
N ASP A 83 -5.12 14.11 10.32
CA ASP A 83 -3.88 13.48 9.91
C ASP A 83 -3.93 11.99 10.23
N TRP A 84 -3.57 11.18 9.24
CA TRP A 84 -3.43 9.74 9.41
C TRP A 84 -1.96 9.37 9.22
N THR A 85 -1.38 8.67 10.20
CA THR A 85 -0.03 8.14 10.07
C THR A 85 -0.09 6.74 9.47
N VAL A 86 0.50 6.55 8.29
CA VAL A 86 0.55 5.27 7.55
C VAL A 86 1.99 4.98 7.17
N GLY A 87 2.52 3.82 7.59
CA GLY A 87 3.90 3.44 7.29
C GLY A 87 4.96 4.42 7.83
N GLY A 88 4.65 5.15 8.90
CA GLY A 88 5.52 6.20 9.44
C GLY A 88 5.42 7.55 8.71
N HIS A 89 4.54 7.68 7.71
CA HIS A 89 4.27 8.93 7.00
C HIS A 89 2.94 9.54 7.46
N ALA A 90 2.96 10.82 7.84
CA ALA A 90 1.73 11.57 8.09
C ALA A 90 1.12 12.01 6.74
N VAL A 91 -0.13 11.65 6.51
CA VAL A 91 -0.92 12.06 5.35
C VAL A 91 -2.16 12.84 5.80
N GLY A 92 -2.38 14.01 5.19
CA GLY A 92 -3.56 14.82 5.47
C GLY A 92 -4.80 14.24 4.81
N CYS A 93 -5.82 13.95 5.61
CA CYS A 93 -7.04 13.30 5.16
C CYS A 93 -8.28 14.10 5.57
N LEU A 94 -9.41 13.79 4.97
CA LEU A 94 -10.71 14.39 5.22
C LEU A 94 -11.75 13.29 5.47
N GLY A 95 -12.61 13.47 6.47
CA GLY A 95 -13.81 12.67 6.60
C GLY A 95 -14.81 12.97 5.48
N ALA A 96 -15.46 11.93 4.97
CA ALA A 96 -16.44 12.04 3.91
C ALA A 96 -17.57 11.02 4.09
N GLU A 97 -18.69 11.30 3.41
CA GLU A 97 -19.85 10.41 3.38
C GLU A 97 -20.35 10.27 1.94
N GLU A 98 -20.68 9.04 1.56
CA GLU A 98 -21.32 8.73 0.29
C GLU A 98 -22.44 7.71 0.51
N THR A 99 -23.68 8.14 0.34
CA THR A 99 -24.86 7.30 0.63
C THR A 99 -24.97 6.08 -0.29
N LEU A 100 -24.36 6.12 -1.48
CA LEU A 100 -24.28 4.96 -2.37
C LEU A 100 -23.32 3.87 -1.86
N LEU A 101 -22.39 4.20 -0.96
CA LEU A 101 -21.40 3.26 -0.40
C LEU A 101 -22.02 2.27 0.61
N GLY A 102 -23.11 2.67 1.26
CA GLY A 102 -23.80 1.85 2.24
C GLY A 102 -24.77 2.64 3.10
N PRO A 103 -25.62 1.97 3.89
CA PRO A 103 -26.57 2.64 4.76
C PRO A 103 -25.88 3.22 6.00
N GLY A 104 -26.34 4.39 6.42
CA GLY A 104 -25.98 5.00 7.70
C GLY A 104 -24.45 5.07 7.91
N PRO A 105 -23.91 4.53 9.02
CA PRO A 105 -22.48 4.63 9.32
C PRO A 105 -21.56 4.02 8.25
N LEU A 106 -22.05 3.07 7.43
CA LEU A 106 -21.27 2.48 6.34
C LEU A 106 -21.14 3.41 5.11
N ALA A 107 -21.83 4.55 5.08
CA ALA A 107 -21.61 5.60 4.10
C ALA A 107 -20.33 6.40 4.38
N ARG A 108 -19.80 6.33 5.62
CA ARG A 108 -18.64 7.11 6.04
C ARG A 108 -17.32 6.47 5.61
N TYR A 109 -16.37 7.32 5.22
CA TYR A 109 -14.99 6.97 4.88
C TYR A 109 -14.06 8.14 5.14
N ALA A 110 -12.75 7.90 5.21
CA ALA A 110 -11.75 8.97 5.12
C ALA A 110 -11.04 8.89 3.77
N LEU A 111 -10.67 10.05 3.21
CA LEU A 111 -9.92 10.16 1.97
C LEU A 111 -8.69 11.04 2.16
N CYS A 112 -7.57 10.65 1.55
CA CYS A 112 -6.36 11.44 1.48
C CYS A 112 -5.98 11.55 0.00
N SER A 113 -5.86 12.77 -0.51
CA SER A 113 -5.63 12.98 -1.94
C SER A 113 -4.21 12.59 -2.33
N LEU A 114 -4.08 11.76 -3.38
CA LEU A 114 -2.78 11.39 -3.95
C LEU A 114 -2.56 12.11 -5.27
N HIS A 115 -3.55 12.02 -6.17
CA HIS A 115 -3.52 12.66 -7.47
C HIS A 115 -4.87 13.23 -7.86
N SER A 116 -4.86 14.49 -8.31
CA SER A 116 -5.94 15.12 -9.06
C SER A 116 -5.38 16.35 -9.78
N PRO A 117 -5.74 16.61 -11.04
CA PRO A 117 -6.58 15.78 -11.91
C PRO A 117 -5.80 14.58 -12.50
N MET A 118 -6.53 13.63 -13.10
CA MET A 118 -5.97 12.34 -13.56
C MET A 118 -5.43 12.35 -15.00
N HIS A 119 -5.49 13.47 -15.73
CA HIS A 119 -5.09 13.55 -17.15
C HIS A 119 -3.61 13.26 -17.42
N HIS A 120 -2.75 13.32 -16.40
CA HIS A 120 -1.33 12.98 -16.54
C HIS A 120 -1.07 11.47 -16.66
N PHE A 121 -2.05 10.62 -16.30
CA PHE A 121 -1.99 9.19 -16.57
C PHE A 121 -2.43 8.91 -18.01
N ALA A 122 -1.59 8.17 -18.74
CA ALA A 122 -1.88 7.81 -20.13
C ALA A 122 -3.03 6.80 -20.23
N ASP A 123 -3.05 5.83 -19.32
CA ASP A 123 -3.98 4.71 -19.30
C ASP A 123 -4.16 4.11 -17.89
N GLN A 124 -5.06 3.14 -17.77
CA GLN A 124 -5.32 2.42 -16.52
C GLN A 124 -4.07 1.70 -15.99
N VAL A 125 -3.19 1.21 -16.86
CA VAL A 125 -1.97 0.48 -16.45
C VAL A 125 -1.03 1.41 -15.69
N SER A 126 -0.81 2.63 -16.21
CA SER A 126 0.00 3.64 -15.55
C SER A 126 -0.58 4.11 -14.21
N ALA A 127 -1.91 4.26 -14.12
CA ALA A 127 -2.58 4.61 -12.87
C ALA A 127 -2.49 3.48 -11.82
N LEU A 128 -2.58 2.22 -12.26
CA LEU A 128 -2.41 1.05 -11.39
C LEU A 128 -0.97 0.91 -10.89
N ALA A 129 0.02 1.17 -11.74
CA ALA A 129 1.42 1.15 -11.34
C ALA A 129 1.66 2.16 -10.20
N ALA A 130 1.21 3.41 -10.36
CA ALA A 130 1.32 4.44 -9.33
C ALA A 130 0.57 4.06 -8.04
N ALA A 131 -0.64 3.51 -8.13
CA ALA A 131 -1.38 3.04 -6.95
C ALA A 131 -0.62 1.94 -6.19
N HIS A 132 -0.03 0.98 -6.90
CA HIS A 132 0.79 -0.06 -6.28
C HIS A 132 2.07 0.52 -5.66
N GLU A 133 2.74 1.47 -6.31
CA GLU A 133 3.92 2.13 -5.73
C GLU A 133 3.59 2.86 -4.42
N VAL A 134 2.47 3.58 -4.36
CA VAL A 134 1.98 4.21 -3.12
C VAL A 134 1.75 3.17 -2.03
N LEU A 135 1.07 2.06 -2.35
CA LEU A 135 0.82 0.99 -1.39
C LEU A 135 2.12 0.33 -0.90
N GLN A 136 3.09 0.13 -1.78
CA GLN A 136 4.38 -0.46 -1.41
C GLN A 136 5.21 0.47 -0.52
N LEU A 137 5.13 1.79 -0.73
CA LEU A 137 5.79 2.78 0.11
C LEU A 137 5.17 2.86 1.51
N LEU A 138 3.83 2.83 1.58
CA LEU A 138 3.09 3.05 2.82
C LEU A 138 2.90 1.80 3.67
N ARG A 139 2.97 0.60 3.08
CA ARG A 139 2.89 -0.65 3.83
C ARG A 139 4.25 -0.94 4.46
N PRO A 140 4.31 -1.27 5.76
CA PRO A 140 5.55 -1.75 6.34
C PRO A 140 6.05 -2.92 5.50
N ALA A 141 7.28 -2.84 4.99
CA ALA A 141 7.93 -4.02 4.46
C ALA A 141 7.87 -5.06 5.58
N ALA A 142 7.16 -6.17 5.35
CA ALA A 142 7.26 -7.32 6.23
C ALA A 142 8.76 -7.54 6.40
N ALA A 143 9.26 -7.43 7.64
CA ALA A 143 10.66 -7.63 7.93
C ALA A 143 11.04 -8.94 7.26
N GLN A 144 11.75 -8.85 6.13
CA GLN A 144 12.30 -10.02 5.50
C GLN A 144 13.12 -10.65 6.62
N PRO A 145 12.82 -11.89 7.07
CA PRO A 145 13.73 -12.54 7.97
C PRO A 145 15.06 -12.49 7.25
N LEU A 146 16.03 -11.77 7.83
CA LEU A 146 17.39 -11.72 7.34
C LEU A 146 17.74 -13.17 7.04
N SER A 147 17.82 -13.50 5.74
CA SER A 147 18.36 -14.77 5.31
C SER A 147 19.76 -14.75 5.88
N THR A 148 19.92 -15.42 7.01
CA THR A 148 21.20 -15.53 7.68
C THR A 148 21.96 -16.47 6.77
N ALA A 149 22.65 -15.87 5.80
CA ALA A 149 23.59 -16.59 4.97
C ALA A 149 24.53 -17.37 5.90
N ALA A 150 24.78 -18.61 5.50
CA ALA A 150 25.31 -19.71 6.28
C ALA A 150 26.71 -19.45 6.91
N PRO A 151 27.21 -20.34 7.78
CA PRO A 151 28.14 -20.02 8.86
C PRO A 151 29.52 -19.62 8.35
N VAL A 152 30.06 -18.54 8.94
CA VAL A 152 31.50 -18.24 8.89
C VAL A 152 32.21 -19.23 9.80
N GLY A 153 32.65 -20.34 9.20
CA GLY A 153 33.35 -21.43 9.88
C GLY A 153 34.51 -21.96 9.04
N ALA A 154 35.48 -21.11 8.73
CA ALA A 154 36.81 -21.55 8.31
C ALA A 154 37.86 -20.65 8.98
N PRO A 155 38.68 -21.17 9.91
CA PRO A 155 39.76 -20.38 10.48
C PRO A 155 40.86 -20.15 9.42
N PRO A 156 41.52 -18.99 9.41
CA PRO A 156 42.63 -18.75 8.50
C PRO A 156 43.83 -19.65 8.86
N PRO A 157 44.61 -20.15 7.88
CA PRO A 157 45.81 -20.90 8.18
C PRO A 157 46.83 -20.00 8.88
N SER A 158 47.18 -20.38 10.11
CA SER A 158 48.23 -19.76 10.92
C SER A 158 49.57 -19.86 10.19
N ARG A 159 50.10 -18.71 9.77
CA ARG A 159 51.50 -18.56 9.36
C ARG A 159 52.36 -18.57 10.63
N ARG A 160 53.49 -19.31 10.58
CA ARG A 160 54.57 -19.41 11.60
C ARG A 160 54.33 -20.52 12.64
N GLY A 161 55.17 -21.53 12.79
CA GLY A 161 56.45 -21.93 12.20
C GLY A 161 56.68 -23.41 12.58
N PHE A 162 57.81 -24.07 12.41
CA PHE A 162 59.18 -23.76 12.01
C PHE A 162 59.80 -25.15 11.70
N LEU A 163 60.86 -25.17 10.88
CA LEU A 163 62.00 -26.11 10.97
C LEU A 163 61.68 -27.60 10.94
N PHE A 164 61.89 -28.26 9.79
CA PHE A 164 62.87 -29.34 9.61
C PHE A 164 62.83 -29.81 8.14
N GLY A 165 63.67 -29.21 7.31
CA GLY A 165 63.99 -29.69 5.97
C GLY A 165 65.50 -29.56 5.76
N ARG A 166 66.26 -30.57 6.17
CA ARG A 166 67.68 -30.71 5.79
C ARG A 166 67.73 -31.22 4.35
N GLY A 167 68.29 -30.40 3.46
CA GLY A 167 68.66 -30.79 2.10
C GLY A 167 69.81 -31.81 2.08
N GLN A 168 69.84 -32.59 1.01
CA GLN A 168 70.79 -33.69 0.74
C GLN A 168 72.17 -33.22 0.21
N SER A 169 73.21 -33.98 0.62
CA SER A 169 74.44 -34.41 -0.10
C SER A 169 75.54 -33.37 -0.44
N PRO A 170 76.82 -33.74 -0.75
CA PRO A 170 77.41 -35.07 -1.06
C PRO A 170 78.81 -35.37 -0.41
N GLY A 171 79.39 -36.55 -0.66
CA GLY A 171 80.86 -36.77 -0.56
C GLY A 171 81.34 -38.18 -0.17
N THR A 172 81.61 -39.03 -1.17
CA THR A 172 82.49 -40.22 -1.12
C THR A 172 83.98 -39.78 -1.17
N PRO A 173 85.00 -40.61 -0.85
CA PRO A 173 85.21 -42.01 -1.24
C PRO A 173 85.19 -43.02 -0.08
#